data_AF-A0A924Y3A9-F1
#
_entry.id   AF-A0A924Y3A9-F1
#
_cell.length_a   1.000
_cell.length_b   1.000
_cell.length_c   1.000
_cell.angle_alpha   90.00
_cell.angle_beta   90.00
_cell.angle_gamma   90.00
#
_symmetry.space_group_name_H-M   'P 1'
#
loop_
_entity.id
_entity.type
_entity.pdbx_description
1 polymer ?
#
loop_
_entity_poly.entity_id
_entity_poly.type
_entity_poly.pdbx_seq_one_letter_code
_entity_poly.pdbx_strand_id
1 'polypeptide(L)'
;MSHNGFAFKKPSSPSSDTLGRGLHGETGQTEGKMECRHAQDILSEYIEGSIDNKRRLAVAAHIAGCPACAREAKGLETLLDFLHERVPSREPVLDIWHELAPKVQEVVAEQRLGFFPRLKLRVVRLINNVAVGAIWFTQAVAFNTERRMQKYLISDPFQTAEEG
;
A
#
# COMPACT_ATOMS: atom_id res chain seq x y z
N MET A 1 -26.58 -19.78 -16.92
CA MET A 1 -25.77 -19.35 -18.08
C MET A 1 -24.78 -18.31 -17.57
N SER A 2 -23.46 -18.38 -17.59
CA SER A 2 -22.40 -19.35 -17.98
C SER A 2 -21.10 -18.75 -17.39
N HIS A 3 -20.27 -19.50 -16.65
CA HIS A 3 -18.89 -19.94 -17.02
C HIS A 3 -17.97 -18.79 -17.56
N ASN A 4 -16.75 -18.47 -17.11
CA ASN A 4 -15.58 -19.16 -16.53
C ASN A 4 -14.67 -18.05 -15.91
N GLY A 5 -13.73 -18.23 -14.97
CA GLY A 5 -12.87 -19.37 -14.64
C GLY A 5 -11.54 -19.29 -15.37
N PHE A 6 -10.49 -18.65 -14.80
CA PHE A 6 -9.09 -18.88 -15.20
C PHE A 6 -8.14 -18.78 -14.01
N ALA A 7 -7.92 -19.95 -13.39
CA ALA A 7 -6.87 -20.22 -12.42
C ALA A 7 -5.54 -20.43 -13.16
N PHE A 8 -4.52 -19.68 -12.79
CA PHE A 8 -3.17 -19.82 -13.34
C PHE A 8 -2.42 -20.93 -12.59
N LYS A 9 -2.47 -22.15 -13.15
CA LYS A 9 -1.78 -23.35 -12.65
C LYS A 9 -0.34 -23.33 -13.17
N LYS A 10 0.65 -23.09 -12.31
CA LYS A 10 2.07 -23.27 -12.65
C LYS A 10 2.41 -24.78 -12.68
N PRO A 11 3.22 -25.24 -13.64
CA PRO A 11 3.66 -26.63 -13.72
C PRO A 11 4.75 -26.95 -12.69
N SER A 12 4.56 -28.09 -12.02
CA SER A 12 5.51 -28.79 -11.15
C SER A 12 6.54 -29.56 -11.99
N SER A 13 7.82 -29.30 -11.78
CA SER A 13 8.94 -30.14 -12.25
C SER A 13 9.28 -31.23 -11.22
N PRO A 14 9.52 -32.48 -11.63
CA PRO A 14 10.03 -33.53 -10.75
C PRO A 14 11.50 -33.84 -11.04
N SER A 15 12.34 -33.83 -10.00
CA SER A 15 13.64 -34.50 -9.90
C SER A 15 14.19 -34.22 -8.51
N SER A 16 14.82 -35.10 -7.75
CA SER A 16 15.08 -36.54 -7.83
C SER A 16 15.67 -36.87 -6.46
N ASP A 17 15.34 -38.06 -5.97
CA ASP A 17 15.91 -38.80 -4.85
C ASP A 17 17.27 -38.31 -4.30
N THR A 18 17.32 -38.07 -2.98
CA THR A 18 18.41 -38.56 -2.14
C THR A 18 17.90 -38.87 -0.74
N LEU A 19 17.86 -40.16 -0.44
CA LEU A 19 17.80 -40.74 0.90
C LEU A 19 19.01 -40.25 1.72
N GLY A 20 18.73 -39.66 2.89
CA GLY A 20 19.73 -39.27 3.88
C GLY A 20 19.11 -39.18 5.26
N ARG A 21 19.09 -40.31 5.96
CA ARG A 21 18.61 -40.50 7.33
C ARG A 21 19.66 -40.01 8.33
N GLY A 22 19.28 -39.16 9.29
CA GLY A 22 20.08 -38.78 10.46
C GLY A 22 19.57 -37.46 11.08
N LEU A 23 18.61 -37.52 12.01
CA LEU A 23 18.85 -37.38 13.46
C LEU A 23 19.56 -36.08 13.84
N HIS A 24 18.80 -35.02 14.07
CA HIS A 24 18.97 -33.94 15.07
C HIS A 24 17.69 -33.10 14.93
N GLY A 25 16.80 -32.98 15.91
CA GLY A 25 17.06 -32.53 17.26
C GLY A 25 16.03 -31.44 17.50
N GLU A 26 14.90 -31.84 18.07
CA GLU A 26 14.14 -31.05 19.05
C GLU A 26 13.62 -29.69 18.56
N THR A 27 12.36 -29.72 18.13
CA THR A 27 11.48 -28.57 18.01
C THR A 27 11.41 -27.80 19.33
N GLY A 28 12.27 -26.80 19.50
CA GLY A 28 12.18 -25.79 20.55
C GLY A 28 10.97 -24.89 20.29
N GLN A 29 9.79 -25.38 20.68
CA GLN A 29 8.59 -24.56 20.82
C GLN A 29 8.79 -23.65 22.03
N THR A 30 8.75 -22.33 21.82
CA THR A 30 8.54 -21.35 22.90
C THR A 30 7.22 -20.66 22.66
N GLU A 31 6.20 -21.11 23.41
CA GLU A 31 4.86 -20.56 23.41
C GLU A 31 4.87 -19.06 23.77
N GLY A 32 4.13 -18.27 22.99
CA GLY A 32 3.84 -16.85 23.23
C GLY A 32 4.72 -15.83 22.49
N LYS A 33 5.82 -16.28 21.88
CA LYS A 33 6.75 -15.46 21.10
C LYS A 33 6.78 -15.99 19.65
N MET A 34 7.08 -15.09 18.72
CA MET A 34 7.28 -15.37 17.30
C MET A 34 7.95 -16.73 17.06
N GLU A 35 7.41 -17.53 16.14
CA GLU A 35 7.98 -18.84 15.79
C GLU A 35 9.32 -18.68 15.08
N CYS A 36 10.29 -19.58 15.33
CA CYS A 36 11.61 -19.54 14.71
C CYS A 36 11.53 -19.50 13.18
N ARG A 37 10.64 -20.30 12.57
CA ARG A 37 10.42 -20.33 11.13
C ARG A 37 9.98 -18.96 10.61
N HIS A 38 9.05 -18.32 11.32
CA HIS A 38 8.58 -16.99 10.92
C HIS A 38 9.66 -15.92 11.09
N ALA A 39 10.46 -16.00 12.16
CA ALA A 39 11.60 -15.11 12.37
C ALA A 39 12.66 -15.27 11.26
N GLN A 40 12.92 -16.50 10.82
CA GLN A 40 13.83 -16.81 9.71
C GLN A 40 13.35 -16.24 8.37
N ASP A 41 12.06 -16.41 8.07
CA ASP A 41 11.47 -15.93 6.81
C ASP A 41 11.61 -14.40 6.64
N ILE A 42 11.59 -13.65 7.75
CA ILE A 42 11.68 -12.18 7.75
C ILE A 42 13.04 -11.64 8.22
N LEU A 43 14.04 -12.51 8.38
CA LEU A 43 15.33 -12.15 8.94
C LEU A 43 16.14 -11.24 8.01
N SER A 44 16.10 -11.50 6.70
CA SER A 44 16.74 -10.64 5.70
C SER A 44 16.13 -9.24 5.71
N GLU A 45 14.79 -9.14 5.74
CA GLU A 45 14.09 -7.86 5.81
C GLU A 45 14.40 -7.11 7.13
N TYR A 46 14.59 -7.85 8.22
CA TYR A 46 15.02 -7.30 9.52
C TYR A 46 16.41 -6.65 9.42
N ILE A 47 17.38 -7.34 8.82
CA ILE A 47 18.76 -6.87 8.68
C ILE A 47 18.85 -5.68 7.71
N GLU A 48 18.11 -5.73 6.61
CA GLU A 48 18.02 -4.63 5.63
C GLU A 48 17.20 -3.43 6.16
N GLY A 49 16.52 -3.59 7.29
CA GLY A 49 15.70 -2.53 7.90
C GLY A 49 14.38 -2.24 7.18
N SER A 50 13.94 -3.11 6.25
CA SER A 50 12.77 -2.93 5.39
C SER A 50 11.44 -3.38 6.04
N ILE A 51 11.48 -3.92 7.27
CA ILE A 51 10.28 -4.27 8.05
C ILE A 51 9.69 -3.12 8.89
N ASP A 52 8.40 -3.24 9.20
CA ASP A 52 7.71 -2.33 10.13
C ASP A 52 8.22 -2.44 11.57
N ASN A 53 8.03 -1.37 12.35
CA ASN A 53 8.57 -1.23 13.70
C ASN A 53 8.02 -2.30 14.67
N LYS A 54 6.75 -2.71 14.51
CA LYS A 54 6.15 -3.74 15.39
C LYS A 54 6.79 -5.10 15.14
N ARG A 55 6.99 -5.47 13.88
CA ARG A 55 7.69 -6.72 13.50
C ARG A 55 9.14 -6.68 13.92
N ARG A 56 9.83 -5.54 13.79
CA ARG A 56 11.22 -5.38 14.23
C ARG A 56 11.41 -5.69 15.71
N LEU A 57 10.53 -5.16 16.57
CA LEU A 57 10.58 -5.44 18.00
C LEU A 57 10.32 -6.92 18.31
N ALA A 58 9.40 -7.56 17.58
CA ALA A 58 9.10 -8.97 17.76
C ALA A 58 10.28 -9.88 17.36
N VAL A 59 10.93 -9.58 16.22
CA VAL A 59 12.13 -10.30 15.76
C VAL A 59 13.29 -10.08 16.71
N ALA A 60 13.55 -8.83 17.14
CA ALA A 60 14.62 -8.52 18.09
C ALA A 60 14.43 -9.25 19.43
N ALA A 61 13.20 -9.28 19.95
CA ALA A 61 12.87 -10.02 21.16
C ALA A 61 13.03 -11.54 20.99
N HIS A 62 12.75 -12.07 19.80
CA HIS A 62 12.96 -13.48 19.47
C HIS A 62 14.46 -13.81 19.39
N ILE A 63 15.26 -13.02 18.66
CA ILE A 63 16.71 -13.20 18.52
C ILE A 63 17.40 -13.17 19.89
N ALA A 64 16.98 -12.26 20.78
CA ALA A 64 17.52 -12.20 22.15
C ALA A 64 17.21 -13.46 22.99
N GLY A 65 16.13 -14.19 22.66
CA GLY A 65 15.71 -15.40 23.36
C GLY A 65 16.08 -16.71 22.66
N CYS A 66 16.49 -16.68 21.39
CA CYS A 66 16.71 -17.86 20.55
C CYS A 66 18.14 -17.86 19.97
N PRO A 67 19.05 -18.73 20.48
CA PRO A 67 20.44 -18.78 20.01
C PRO A 67 20.57 -19.32 18.58
N ALA A 68 19.58 -20.07 18.07
CA ALA A 68 19.59 -20.52 16.68
C ALA A 68 19.42 -19.34 15.72
N CYS A 69 18.35 -18.55 15.90
CA CYS A 69 18.08 -17.38 15.07
C CYS A 69 19.14 -16.27 15.25
N ALA A 70 19.75 -16.14 16.44
CA ALA A 70 20.87 -15.22 16.65
C ALA A 70 22.11 -15.58 15.81
N ARG A 71 22.42 -16.87 15.67
CA ARG A 71 23.54 -17.31 14.81
C ARG A 71 23.27 -17.06 13.34
N GLU A 72 22.04 -17.30 12.89
CA GLU A 72 21.63 -17.03 11.50
C GLU A 72 21.70 -15.54 11.18
N ALA A 73 21.20 -14.68 12.08
CA ALA A 73 21.25 -13.24 11.93
C ALA A 73 22.69 -12.74 11.77
N LYS A 74 23.57 -13.20 12.68
CA LYS A 74 24.99 -12.85 12.63
C LYS A 74 25.69 -13.36 11.37
N GLY A 75 25.29 -14.53 10.86
CA GLY A 75 25.83 -15.06 9.61
C GLY A 75 25.47 -14.19 8.40
N LEU A 76 24.23 -13.71 8.34
CA LEU A 76 23.77 -12.78 7.30
C LEU A 76 24.46 -11.41 7.42
N GLU A 77 24.60 -10.86 8.63
CA GLU A 77 25.34 -9.61 8.86
C GLU A 77 26.80 -9.73 8.40
N THR A 78 27.47 -10.83 8.74
CA THR A 78 28.85 -11.09 8.31
C THR A 78 28.98 -11.18 6.79
N LEU A 79 27.98 -11.78 6.12
CA LEU A 79 27.94 -11.85 4.66
C LEU A 79 27.79 -10.46 4.04
N LEU A 80 26.91 -9.62 4.59
CA LEU A 80 26.72 -8.25 4.11
C LEU A 80 27.98 -7.40 4.31
N ASP A 81 28.63 -7.51 5.48
CA ASP A 81 29.89 -6.81 5.75
C ASP A 81 30.97 -7.20 4.74
N PHE A 82 31.09 -8.50 4.43
CA PHE A 82 32.02 -8.99 3.42
C PHE A 82 31.71 -8.46 2.02
N LEU A 83 30.43 -8.38 1.65
CA LEU A 83 30.01 -7.82 0.37
C LEU A 83 30.31 -6.31 0.31
N HIS A 84 30.05 -5.58 1.38
CA HIS A 84 30.35 -4.14 1.46
C HIS A 84 31.86 -3.86 1.39
N GLU A 85 32.70 -4.71 1.99
CA GLU A 85 34.15 -4.55 1.97
C GLU A 85 34.74 -4.89 0.59
N ARG A 86 34.24 -5.95 -0.07
CA ARG A 86 34.81 -6.44 -1.34
C ARG A 86 34.25 -5.78 -2.58
N VAL A 87 33.04 -5.24 -2.52
CA VAL A 87 32.44 -4.56 -3.66
C VAL A 87 32.85 -3.09 -3.58
N PRO A 88 33.70 -2.60 -4.52
CA PRO A 88 34.04 -1.18 -4.54
C PRO A 88 32.74 -0.39 -4.74
N SER A 89 32.46 0.51 -3.80
CA SER A 89 31.33 1.43 -3.90
C SER A 89 31.57 2.29 -5.14
N ARG A 90 30.88 1.95 -6.23
CA ARG A 90 30.96 2.69 -7.48
C ARG A 90 30.30 4.05 -7.24
N GLU A 91 31.08 5.12 -7.36
CA GLU A 91 30.53 6.46 -7.34
C GLU A 91 29.51 6.57 -8.49
N PRO A 92 28.24 6.92 -8.19
CA PRO A 92 27.22 7.00 -9.23
C PRO A 92 27.65 8.04 -10.27
N VAL A 93 27.59 7.66 -11.55
CA VAL A 93 28.08 8.48 -12.69
C VAL A 93 27.34 9.82 -12.81
N LEU A 94 26.17 9.93 -12.18
CA LEU A 94 25.45 11.17 -12.02
C LEU A 94 25.26 11.46 -10.53
N ASP A 95 25.71 12.63 -10.09
CA ASP A 95 25.35 13.20 -8.80
C ASP A 95 23.89 13.69 -8.87
N ILE A 96 22.97 12.73 -8.91
CA ILE A 96 21.51 12.97 -8.84
C ILE A 96 21.11 13.56 -7.49
N TRP A 97 21.99 13.52 -6.49
CA TRP A 97 21.69 14.01 -5.17
C TRP A 97 21.56 15.53 -5.16
N HIS A 98 22.29 16.25 -6.00
CA HIS A 98 22.17 17.71 -6.08
C HIS A 98 20.77 18.17 -6.55
N GLU A 99 20.14 17.45 -7.50
CA GLU A 99 18.78 17.77 -7.97
C GLU A 99 17.69 17.23 -7.04
N LEU A 100 17.97 16.10 -6.39
CA LEU A 100 17.00 15.39 -5.58
C LEU A 100 16.94 15.91 -4.13
N ALA A 101 18.07 16.32 -3.55
CA ALA A 101 18.16 16.86 -2.20
C ALA A 101 17.15 17.99 -1.91
N PRO A 102 17.02 19.04 -2.76
CA PRO A 102 16.04 20.10 -2.50
C PRO A 102 14.59 19.57 -2.54
N LYS A 103 14.27 18.65 -3.46
CA LYS A 103 12.93 18.04 -3.55
C LYS A 103 12.62 17.14 -2.36
N VAL A 104 13.60 16.40 -1.85
CA VAL A 104 13.44 15.57 -0.65
C VAL A 104 13.23 16.44 0.58
N GLN A 105 13.96 17.56 0.70
CA GLN A 105 13.76 18.49 1.81
C GLN A 105 12.37 19.14 1.77
N GLU A 106 11.85 19.47 0.59
CA GLU A 106 10.48 19.96 0.42
C GLU A 106 9.47 18.93 0.90
N VAL A 107 9.58 17.67 0.48
CA VAL A 107 8.67 16.58 0.92
C VAL A 107 8.79 16.29 2.41
N VAL A 108 10.00 16.34 2.98
CA VAL A 108 10.21 16.14 4.43
C VAL A 108 9.67 17.33 5.22
N ALA A 109 9.82 18.55 4.72
CA ALA A 109 9.19 19.74 5.31
C ALA A 109 7.66 19.63 5.26
N GLU A 110 7.11 19.14 4.15
CA GLU A 110 5.68 18.86 4.01
C GLU A 110 5.20 17.76 4.98
N GLN A 111 6.00 16.70 5.18
CA GLN A 111 5.70 15.65 6.15
C GLN A 111 5.76 16.14 7.61
N ARG A 112 6.59 17.15 7.89
CA ARG A 112 6.65 17.83 9.20
C ARG A 112 5.54 18.86 9.40
N LEU A 113 4.74 19.16 8.37
CA LEU A 113 3.56 19.99 8.59
C LEU A 113 2.49 19.23 9.37
N GLY A 114 1.94 19.88 10.40
CA GLY A 114 1.04 19.28 11.38
C GLY A 114 -0.36 18.90 10.85
N PHE A 115 -1.36 18.94 11.74
CA PHE A 115 -2.73 18.50 11.44
C PHE A 115 -3.46 19.37 10.39
N PHE A 116 -3.09 20.66 10.29
CA PHE A 116 -3.80 21.67 9.49
C PHE A 116 -3.71 21.50 7.94
N PRO A 117 -2.58 21.15 7.32
CA PRO A 117 -2.53 20.86 5.89
C PRO A 117 -3.33 19.62 5.49
N ARG A 118 -3.37 18.59 6.37
CA ARG A 118 -4.22 17.41 6.16
C ARG A 118 -5.72 17.76 6.20
N LEU A 119 -6.09 18.72 7.05
CA LEU A 119 -7.45 19.24 7.11
C LEU A 119 -7.78 20.08 5.85
N LYS A 120 -6.86 20.93 5.40
CA LYS A 120 -7.02 21.75 4.18
C LYS A 120 -7.28 20.89 2.94
N LEU A 121 -6.57 19.76 2.78
CA LEU A 121 -6.79 18.83 1.68
C LEU A 121 -8.17 18.14 1.73
N ARG A 122 -8.70 17.82 2.93
CA ARG A 122 -10.07 17.30 3.08
C ARG A 122 -11.12 18.36 2.75
N VAL A 123 -10.90 19.61 3.15
CA VAL A 123 -11.81 20.73 2.88
C VAL A 123 -11.88 21.04 1.38
N VAL A 124 -10.74 21.05 0.67
CA VAL A 124 -10.71 21.29 -0.79
C VAL A 124 -11.50 20.22 -1.55
N ARG A 125 -11.40 18.93 -1.16
CA ARG A 125 -12.23 17.87 -1.77
C ARG A 125 -13.72 18.05 -1.50
N LEU A 126 -14.07 18.54 -0.32
CA LEU A 126 -15.46 18.80 0.05
C LEU A 126 -16.06 19.93 -0.79
N ILE A 127 -15.31 21.03 -0.96
CA ILE A 127 -15.70 22.16 -1.81
C ILE A 127 -15.88 21.74 -3.27
N ASN A 128 -14.97 20.93 -3.83
CA ASN A 128 -15.06 20.51 -5.22
C ASN A 128 -16.30 19.61 -5.46
N ASN A 129 -16.62 18.70 -4.54
CA ASN A 129 -17.84 17.89 -4.62
C ASN A 129 -19.12 18.74 -4.46
N VAL A 130 -19.11 19.76 -3.61
CA VAL A 130 -20.24 20.71 -3.46
C VAL A 130 -20.44 21.53 -4.74
N ALA A 131 -19.36 22.00 -5.37
CA ALA A 131 -19.43 22.75 -6.62
C ALA A 131 -20.04 21.91 -7.75
N VAL A 132 -19.62 20.64 -7.89
CA VAL A 132 -20.22 19.71 -8.85
C VAL A 132 -21.71 19.52 -8.56
N GLY A 133 -22.07 19.30 -7.29
CA GLY A 133 -23.48 19.20 -6.87
C GLY A 133 -24.31 20.44 -7.22
N ALA A 134 -23.77 21.64 -7.00
CA ALA A 134 -24.45 22.90 -7.31
C ALA A 134 -24.67 23.10 -8.81
N ILE A 135 -23.71 22.70 -9.66
CA ILE A 135 -23.85 22.74 -11.11
C ILE A 135 -24.99 21.82 -11.57
N TRP A 136 -25.00 20.57 -11.09
CA TRP A 136 -26.08 19.62 -11.41
C TRP A 136 -27.45 20.07 -10.90
N PHE A 137 -27.50 20.64 -9.70
CA PHE A 137 -28.74 21.18 -9.14
C PHE A 137 -29.30 22.31 -10.00
N THR A 138 -28.43 23.22 -10.45
CA THR A 138 -28.83 24.34 -11.31
C THR A 138 -29.37 23.84 -12.65
N GLN A 139 -28.72 22.85 -13.28
CA GLN A 139 -29.24 22.23 -14.50
C GLN A 139 -30.58 21.50 -14.26
N ALA A 140 -30.73 20.80 -13.14
CA ALA A 140 -31.97 20.10 -12.82
C ALA A 140 -33.14 21.07 -12.59
N VAL A 141 -32.88 22.20 -11.92
CA VAL A 141 -33.88 23.26 -11.72
C VAL A 141 -34.29 23.87 -13.07
N ALA A 142 -33.32 24.22 -13.92
CA ALA A 142 -33.60 24.76 -15.26
C ALA A 142 -34.50 23.80 -16.08
N PHE A 143 -34.14 22.51 -16.11
CA PHE A 143 -34.93 21.50 -16.83
C PHE A 143 -36.33 21.30 -16.25
N ASN A 144 -36.48 21.36 -14.91
CA ASN A 144 -37.79 21.27 -14.27
C ASN A 144 -38.65 22.51 -14.55
N THR A 145 -38.05 23.71 -14.61
CA THR A 145 -38.78 24.94 -14.96
C THR A 145 -39.28 24.90 -16.39
N GLU A 146 -38.48 24.44 -17.35
CA GLU A 146 -38.89 24.27 -18.75
C GLU A 146 -40.05 23.28 -18.89
N ARG A 147 -39.97 22.11 -18.23
CA ARG A 147 -41.07 21.14 -18.21
C ARG A 147 -42.35 21.70 -17.62
N ARG A 148 -42.25 22.52 -16.56
CA ARG A 148 -43.43 23.19 -15.98
C ARG A 148 -44.03 24.20 -16.96
N MET A 149 -43.20 25.02 -17.61
CA MET A 149 -43.68 25.99 -18.59
C MET A 149 -44.36 25.33 -19.80
N GLN A 150 -43.79 24.22 -20.32
CA GLN A 150 -44.42 23.47 -21.41
C GLN A 150 -45.81 22.93 -21.03
N LYS A 151 -45.99 22.46 -19.79
CA LYS A 151 -47.33 22.05 -19.32
C LYS A 151 -48.32 23.20 -19.39
N TYR A 152 -47.95 24.39 -18.95
CA TYR A 152 -48.83 25.56 -18.98
C TYR A 152 -49.09 26.10 -20.39
N LEU A 153 -48.13 25.97 -21.31
CA LEU A 153 -48.28 26.38 -22.72
C LEU A 153 -49.17 25.42 -23.53
N ILE A 154 -49.20 24.13 -23.18
CA ILE A 154 -50.05 23.13 -23.85
C ILE A 154 -51.48 23.14 -23.26
N SER A 155 -51.62 23.39 -21.96
CA SER A 155 -52.92 23.61 -21.33
C SER A 155 -53.35 25.07 -21.48
N ASP A 156 -53.54 25.52 -22.72
CA ASP A 156 -53.99 26.87 -23.00
C ASP A 156 -55.48 26.99 -22.59
N PRO A 157 -55.83 27.68 -21.49
CA PRO A 157 -57.20 27.73 -20.98
C PRO A 157 -58.15 28.50 -21.93
N PHE A 158 -57.59 29.16 -22.94
CA PHE A 158 -58.33 29.92 -23.94
C PHE A 158 -58.86 29.06 -25.09
N GLN A 159 -58.30 27.87 -25.36
CA GLN A 159 -58.84 26.98 -26.41
C GLN A 159 -60.05 26.16 -25.94
N THR A 160 -60.16 25.86 -24.64
CA THR A 160 -61.30 25.09 -24.09
C THR A 160 -62.60 25.90 -23.97
N ALA A 161 -62.58 27.18 -24.31
CA ALA A 161 -63.74 28.08 -24.20
C ALA A 161 -64.55 28.22 -25.50
N GLU A 162 -64.08 27.70 -26.64
CA GLU A 162 -64.76 27.84 -27.94
C GLU A 162 -65.59 26.61 -28.37
N GLU A 163 -65.61 25.51 -27.59
CA GLU A 163 -66.37 24.28 -27.90
C GLU A 163 -67.66 24.09 -27.08
N GLY A 164 -68.21 25.16 -26.47
CA GLY A 164 -69.43 25.12 -25.64
C GLY A 164 -70.64 25.80 -26.27
#